data_AF-A0A024FCQ6-F1
#
_entry.id   AF-A0A024FCQ6-F1
#
_cell.length_a   1.000
_cell.length_b   1.000
_cell.length_c   1.000
_cell.angle_alpha   90.00
_cell.angle_beta   90.00
_cell.angle_gamma   90.00
#
_symmetry.space_group_name_H-M   'P 1'
#
loop_
_entity.id
_entity.type
_entity.pdbx_description
1 polymer ?
#
loop_
_entity_poly.entity_id
_entity_poly.type
_entity_poly.pdbx_seq_one_letter_code
_entity_poly.pdbx_strand_id
1 'polypeptide(L)'
;MTQEKENKKNRKTISLNNSEVLTFFFIPFGFFGMHRFKKNDFNESELERFKHYGFDLKVKQANELTIYGRVFYIALIMIILYLFNQ
;
A
#
# COMPACT_ATOMS: atom_id res chain seq x y z
N MET A 1 -9.11 -23.20 23.64
CA MET A 1 -9.40 -22.46 22.38
C MET A 1 -8.81 -23.24 21.22
N THR A 2 -9.49 -23.34 20.08
CA THR A 2 -8.97 -24.02 18.89
C THR A 2 -7.87 -23.17 18.24
N GLN A 3 -6.75 -23.78 17.81
CA GLN A 3 -5.62 -23.09 17.16
C GLN A 3 -6.06 -22.20 15.98
N GLU A 4 -7.11 -22.58 15.26
CA GLU A 4 -7.69 -21.79 14.17
C GLU A 4 -8.21 -20.42 14.62
N LYS A 5 -8.87 -20.34 15.79
CA LYS A 5 -9.40 -19.09 16.34
C LYS A 5 -8.27 -18.15 16.77
N GLU A 6 -7.19 -18.71 17.31
CA GLU A 6 -6.00 -17.96 17.72
C GLU A 6 -5.26 -17.41 16.49
N ASN A 7 -5.05 -18.26 15.48
CA ASN A 7 -4.47 -17.84 14.20
C ASN A 7 -5.29 -16.71 13.54
N LYS A 8 -6.62 -16.80 13.57
CA LYS A 8 -7.49 -15.75 13.02
C LYS A 8 -7.41 -14.43 13.80
N LYS A 9 -7.24 -14.49 15.13
CA LYS A 9 -7.00 -13.30 15.95
C LYS A 9 -5.66 -12.66 15.64
N ASN A 10 -4.60 -13.47 15.54
CA ASN A 10 -3.25 -13.00 15.25
C ASN A 10 -3.18 -12.30 13.89
N ARG A 11 -3.87 -12.81 12.85
CA ARG A 11 -3.92 -12.17 11.52
C ARG A 11 -4.43 -10.73 11.56
N LYS A 12 -5.40 -10.42 12.42
CA LYS A 12 -5.98 -9.07 12.52
C LYS A 12 -4.98 -8.03 13.03
N THR A 13 -3.98 -8.44 13.81
CA THR A 13 -3.01 -7.57 14.48
C THR A 13 -1.63 -7.60 13.84
N ILE A 14 -1.40 -8.45 12.83
CA ILE A 14 -0.11 -8.50 12.13
C ILE A 14 0.04 -7.23 11.27
N SER A 15 1.18 -6.56 11.44
CA SER A 15 1.57 -5.41 10.64
C SER A 15 2.18 -5.82 9.30
N LEU A 16 2.28 -4.86 8.39
CA LEU A 16 3.07 -4.99 7.17
C LEU A 16 4.53 -5.28 7.51
N ASN A 17 5.16 -6.10 6.68
CA ASN A 17 6.60 -6.30 6.66
C ASN A 17 7.27 -5.16 5.88
N ASN A 18 8.56 -4.92 6.13
CA ASN A 18 9.33 -3.85 5.51
C ASN A 18 9.26 -3.86 3.98
N SER A 19 9.31 -5.04 3.35
CA SER A 19 9.14 -5.15 1.89
C SER A 19 7.76 -4.68 1.44
N GLU A 20 6.69 -5.11 2.13
CA GLU A 20 5.32 -4.69 1.81
C GLU A 20 5.19 -3.17 2.01
N VAL A 21 5.79 -2.62 3.09
CA VAL A 21 5.82 -1.18 3.36
C VAL A 21 6.43 -0.41 2.19
N LEU A 22 7.61 -0.84 1.73
CA LEU A 22 8.30 -0.21 0.60
C LEU A 22 7.45 -0.27 -0.67
N THR A 23 6.82 -1.42 -0.95
CA THR A 23 5.98 -1.57 -2.15
C THR A 23 4.77 -0.64 -2.14
N PHE A 24 4.04 -0.55 -1.01
CA PHE A 24 2.88 0.34 -0.92
C PHE A 24 3.28 1.83 -0.93
N PHE A 25 4.46 2.17 -0.40
CA PHE A 25 4.94 3.55 -0.38
C PHE A 25 5.50 4.02 -1.72
N PHE A 26 6.37 3.25 -2.37
CA PHE A 26 7.04 3.67 -3.61
C PHE A 26 6.23 3.37 -4.88
N ILE A 27 5.25 2.47 -4.82
CA ILE A 27 4.41 2.12 -5.96
C ILE A 27 2.92 2.35 -5.60
N PRO A 28 2.49 3.57 -5.20
CA PRO A 28 1.09 3.84 -4.92
C PRO A 28 0.19 3.46 -6.11
N PHE A 29 -1.01 2.93 -5.81
CA PHE A 29 -1.94 2.46 -6.84
C PHE A 29 -2.13 3.46 -7.97
N GLY A 30 -2.13 2.95 -9.20
CA GLY A 30 -2.50 3.73 -10.37
C GLY A 30 -1.56 4.90 -10.64
N PHE A 31 -0.25 4.67 -10.58
CA PHE A 31 0.69 5.56 -11.24
C PHE A 31 0.22 5.78 -12.70
N PHE A 32 -0.14 7.02 -13.02
CA PHE A 32 -0.52 7.51 -14.35
C PHE A 32 -1.88 7.13 -14.94
N GLY A 33 -2.95 6.98 -14.16
CA GLY A 33 -4.33 7.12 -14.67
C GLY A 33 -4.75 6.17 -15.81
N MET A 34 -3.91 5.21 -16.18
CA MET A 34 -4.17 4.27 -17.25
C MET A 34 -5.07 3.18 -16.67
N HIS A 35 -6.36 3.34 -16.92
CA HIS A 35 -7.40 2.37 -16.57
C HIS A 35 -7.07 0.93 -17.03
N ARG A 36 -6.16 0.78 -18.02
CA ARG A 36 -5.65 -0.50 -18.52
C ARG A 36 -4.71 -1.25 -17.56
N PHE A 37 -4.06 -0.59 -16.61
CA PHE A 37 -3.15 -1.25 -15.65
C PHE A 37 -3.81 -1.62 -14.32
N LYS A 38 -5.06 -1.20 -14.05
CA LYS A 38 -5.81 -1.57 -12.84
C LYS A 38 -5.88 -3.08 -12.61
N LYS A 39 -6.08 -3.88 -13.67
CA LYS A 39 -6.17 -5.35 -13.54
C LYS A 39 -4.85 -6.03 -13.14
N ASN A 40 -3.71 -5.37 -13.30
CA ASN A 40 -2.39 -5.91 -13.02
C ASN A 40 -1.65 -5.11 -11.93
N ASP A 41 -2.36 -4.28 -11.17
CA ASP A 41 -1.74 -3.52 -10.08
C ASP A 41 -1.44 -4.50 -8.94
N PHE A 42 -0.15 -4.83 -8.78
CA PHE A 42 0.34 -5.74 -7.75
C PHE A 42 -0.18 -5.34 -6.37
N ASN A 43 -0.18 -4.04 -6.07
CA ASN A 43 -0.66 -3.55 -4.78
C ASN A 43 -2.16 -3.80 -4.61
N GLU A 44 -2.97 -3.73 -5.68
CA GLU A 44 -4.43 -3.94 -5.61
C GLU A 44 -4.70 -5.41 -5.31
N SER A 45 -3.99 -6.31 -5.99
CA SER A 45 -4.06 -7.74 -5.71
C SER A 45 -3.59 -8.12 -4.30
N GLU A 46 -2.53 -7.46 -3.78
CA GLU A 46 -2.04 -7.63 -2.41
C GLU A 46 -3.06 -7.16 -1.38
N LEU A 47 -3.67 -5.98 -1.61
CA LEU A 47 -4.68 -5.41 -0.73
C LEU A 47 -5.95 -6.29 -0.69
N GLU A 48 -6.38 -6.80 -1.84
CA GLU A 48 -7.49 -7.77 -1.93
C GLU A 48 -7.15 -9.06 -1.18
N ARG A 49 -5.91 -9.55 -1.31
CA ARG A 49 -5.46 -10.73 -0.57
C ARG A 49 -5.51 -10.50 0.94
N PHE A 50 -5.08 -9.34 1.43
CA PHE A 50 -5.17 -9.01 2.86
C PHE A 50 -6.60 -8.97 3.35
N LYS A 51 -7.52 -8.37 2.58
CA LYS A 51 -8.96 -8.35 2.89
C LYS A 51 -9.53 -9.77 2.93
N HIS A 52 -9.21 -10.61 1.94
CA HIS A 52 -9.70 -11.98 1.84
C HIS A 52 -9.31 -12.83 3.07
N TYR A 53 -8.08 -12.68 3.56
CA TYR A 53 -7.59 -13.44 4.72
C TYR A 53 -7.83 -12.77 6.08
N GLY A 54 -8.44 -11.59 6.12
CA GLY A 54 -8.79 -10.87 7.35
C GLY A 54 -7.61 -10.20 8.06
N PHE A 55 -6.63 -9.72 7.30
CA PHE A 55 -5.49 -8.93 7.82
C PHE A 55 -5.87 -7.45 7.96
N ASP A 56 -6.77 -7.15 8.90
CA ASP A 56 -7.36 -5.82 9.09
C ASP A 56 -6.29 -4.71 9.27
N LEU A 57 -5.26 -4.95 10.09
CA LEU A 57 -4.19 -3.98 10.30
C LEU A 57 -3.34 -3.74 9.05
N LYS A 58 -2.99 -4.80 8.30
CA LYS A 58 -2.24 -4.67 7.04
C LYS A 58 -3.01 -3.83 6.02
N VAL A 59 -4.32 -4.04 5.90
CA VAL A 59 -5.18 -3.25 5.00
C VAL A 59 -5.14 -1.77 5.37
N LYS A 60 -5.21 -1.45 6.67
CA LYS A 60 -5.14 -0.07 7.15
C LYS A 60 -3.79 0.57 6.81
N GLN A 61 -2.69 -0.11 7.14
CA GLN A 61 -1.33 0.39 6.90
C GLN A 61 -1.03 0.54 5.40
N ALA A 62 -1.50 -0.38 4.57
CA ALA A 62 -1.31 -0.32 3.11
C ALA A 62 -1.98 0.92 2.51
N ASN A 63 -3.20 1.24 2.96
CA ASN A 63 -3.90 2.45 2.54
C ASN A 63 -3.18 3.72 2.98
N GLU A 64 -2.71 3.79 4.23
CA GLU A 64 -1.97 4.94 4.75
C GLU A 64 -0.66 5.17 3.96
N LEU A 65 0.13 4.11 3.75
CA LEU A 65 1.39 4.18 3.00
C LEU A 65 1.19 4.59 1.55
N THR A 66 0.10 4.13 0.92
CA THR A 66 -0.24 4.57 -0.43
C THR A 66 -0.48 6.08 -0.47
N ILE A 67 -1.21 6.63 0.51
CA ILE A 67 -1.45 8.08 0.59
C ILE A 67 -0.13 8.82 0.80
N TYR A 68 0.72 8.35 1.72
CA TYR A 68 2.04 8.95 1.96
C TYR A 68 2.95 8.90 0.74
N GLY A 69 2.94 7.79 0.00
CA GLY A 69 3.64 7.65 -1.28
C GLY A 69 3.20 8.69 -2.29
N ARG A 70 1.89 8.87 -2.47
CA ARG A 70 1.35 9.91 -3.39
C ARG A 70 1.79 11.32 -2.98
N VAL A 71 1.68 11.65 -1.70
CA VAL A 71 2.11 12.96 -1.18
C VAL A 71 3.62 13.15 -1.37
N PHE A 72 4.42 12.11 -1.14
CA PHE A 72 5.86 12.13 -1.37
C PHE A 72 6.20 12.46 -2.83
N TYR A 73 5.57 11.80 -3.81
CA TYR A 73 5.82 12.09 -5.21
C TYR A 73 5.36 13.49 -5.63
N ILE A 74 4.24 14.00 -5.11
CA ILE A 74 3.80 15.37 -5.35
C ILE A 74 4.84 16.37 -4.82
N ALA A 75 5.32 16.17 -3.59
CA ALA A 75 6.36 17.03 -3.01
C ALA A 75 7.67 16.97 -3.80
N LEU A 76 8.07 15.77 -4.24
CA LEU A 76 9.27 15.56 -5.05
C LEU A 76 9.19 16.28 -6.40
N ILE A 77 8.03 16.23 -7.07
CA ILE A 77 7.79 16.99 -8.31
C ILE A 77 7.88 18.50 -8.06
N MET A 78 7.30 19.02 -6.97
CA MET A 78 7.40 20.44 -6.63
C MET A 78 8.85 20.89 -6.41
N ILE A 79 9.65 20.09 -5.71
CA ILE A 79 11.08 20.38 -5.51
C ILE A 79 11.83 20.39 -6.84
N ILE A 80 11.58 19.40 -7.70
CA ILE A 80 12.18 19.32 -9.03
C ILE A 80 11.85 20.58 -9.84
N LEU A 81 10.57 20.96 -9.92
CA LEU A 81 10.14 22.16 -10.66
C LEU A 81 10.77 23.44 -10.12
N TYR A 82 10.90 23.56 -8.79
CA TYR A 82 11.58 24.68 -8.16
C TYR A 82 13.05 24.78 -8.57
N LEU A 83 13.78 23.65 -8.59
CA LEU A 83 15.20 23.62 -8.98
C LEU A 83 15.43 23.91 -10.46
N PHE A 84 14.49 23.55 -11.34
CA PHE A 84 14.60 23.79 -12.79
C PHE A 84 14.15 25.19 -13.22
N ASN A 85 13.33 25.88 -12.41
CA ASN A 85 12.87 27.24 -12.67
C ASN A 85 13.75 28.33 -12.03
N GLN A 86 14.89 27.94 -11.45
CA GLN A 86 15.92 28.85 -10.93
C GLN A 86 17.03 29.06 -11.97
#